data_AF-A0A4Z1FXI2-F1
#
_entry.id   AF-A0A4Z1FXI2-F1
#
_cell.length_a   1.000
_cell.length_b   1.000
_cell.length_c   1.000
_cell.angle_alpha   90.00
_cell.angle_beta   90.00
_cell.angle_gamma   90.00
#
_symmetry.space_group_name_H-M   'P 1'
#
loop_
_entity.id
_entity.type
_entity.pdbx_description
1 polymer ?
#
loop_
_entity_poly.entity_id
_entity_poly.type
_entity_poly.pdbx_seq_one_letter_code
_entity_poly.pdbx_strand_id
1 'polypeptide(L)'
;MAPPFAIESKAMNYLRTIPTINLQKNPHRPNLALQLEDIQIDFHLCSYDKTTQFGITDTRHPMEPQFDLKLSVITNETSDRISPPLSPASEDAAISPSEIASKSYNAKCQAEIKAYLRFIKKGHETIKQLEAFHQYRNERGKLILAQFYRLCDAGTVKQFRAVYNARQRRPPEAFLWKLYHKVIDALAFLHNDHPKYENDPLHKGRKSIIMPDFNAGNIYLSWPEGGSQSFVYPDIKLGDFGAANFVDFGDGFSEDITDKADIDYKHNPPELNWWSAKSDIWRAGSIIYSLTSRNRTTTKLAVPKDQKFADLTEEQQTLITMDPRRVQPIDHLYSGEFEAMLRRSLVLDHKKRPSARELLQELQGPATERELNMDLFRALTEWIGDEIVPRKKNDFAEEHTFSQKRLKELLQPGALEAERLLHRNKIAAKKKEAAERRKREAARNLLGDENPTAFELFYEE
;
A
#
# COMPACT_ATOMS: atom_id res chain seq x y z
N MET A 1 4.58 -3.59 24.24
CA MET A 1 5.39 -2.35 24.41
C MET A 1 4.77 -1.21 23.60
N ALA A 2 4.39 -0.04 24.13
CA ALA A 2 3.73 1.02 23.33
C ALA A 2 4.49 1.45 22.03
N PRO A 3 3.79 2.04 21.03
CA PRO A 3 4.41 2.51 19.78
C PRO A 3 5.63 3.42 20.03
N PRO A 4 6.63 3.43 19.13
CA PRO A 4 7.77 4.31 19.28
C PRO A 4 7.34 5.76 19.41
N PHE A 5 7.98 6.53 20.31
CA PHE A 5 7.64 7.93 20.56
C PHE A 5 7.61 8.81 19.29
N ALA A 6 8.43 8.48 18.28
CA ALA A 6 8.39 9.17 16.99
C ALA A 6 7.05 9.02 16.25
N ILE A 7 6.40 7.87 16.39
CA ILE A 7 5.07 7.58 15.83
C ILE A 7 3.98 8.24 16.67
N GLU A 8 4.06 8.16 18.00
CA GLU A 8 3.16 8.90 18.90
C GLU A 8 3.22 10.40 18.59
N SER A 9 4.40 10.98 18.46
CA SER A 9 4.55 12.40 18.13
C SER A 9 3.93 12.77 16.77
N LYS A 10 3.85 11.86 15.80
CA LYS A 10 3.16 12.13 14.51
C LYS A 10 1.64 12.15 14.70
N ALA A 11 1.10 11.17 15.42
CA ALA A 11 -0.33 11.12 15.76
C ALA A 11 -0.75 12.37 16.54
N MET A 12 0.03 12.75 17.55
CA MET A 12 -0.20 13.93 18.38
C MET A 12 -0.16 15.25 17.59
N ASN A 13 0.80 15.42 16.70
CA ASN A 13 0.87 16.60 15.84
C ASN A 13 -0.34 16.73 14.93
N TYR A 14 -0.89 15.60 14.47
CA TYR A 14 -2.12 15.60 13.68
C TYR A 14 -3.33 15.98 14.53
N LEU A 15 -3.50 15.38 15.71
CA LEU A 15 -4.62 15.71 16.60
C LEU A 15 -4.64 17.20 17.00
N ARG A 16 -3.47 17.83 17.19
CA ARG A 16 -3.35 19.26 17.49
C ARG A 16 -3.81 20.18 16.35
N THR A 17 -3.80 19.71 15.09
CA THR A 17 -4.18 20.55 13.95
C THR A 17 -5.67 20.51 13.68
N ILE A 18 -6.39 19.50 14.17
CA ILE A 18 -7.83 19.28 13.95
C ILE A 18 -8.69 20.54 14.14
N PRO A 19 -8.54 21.33 15.22
CA PRO A 19 -9.38 22.51 15.44
C PRO A 19 -9.28 23.58 14.35
N THR A 20 -8.25 23.51 13.49
CA THR A 20 -7.95 24.50 12.45
C THR A 20 -8.32 24.05 11.03
N ILE A 21 -8.89 22.84 10.90
CA ILE A 21 -9.04 22.16 9.61
C ILE A 21 -10.52 22.03 9.23
N ASN A 22 -10.81 22.37 7.97
CA ASN A 22 -12.08 22.01 7.34
C ASN A 22 -11.91 20.69 6.57
N LEU A 23 -12.61 19.64 7.01
CA LEU A 23 -12.61 18.34 6.35
C LEU A 23 -13.32 18.41 5.00
N GLN A 24 -12.68 17.95 3.93
CA GLN A 24 -13.33 17.82 2.62
C GLN A 24 -13.87 16.41 2.45
N LYS A 25 -15.20 16.28 2.39
CA LYS A 25 -15.86 15.01 2.10
C LYS A 25 -15.75 14.68 0.61
N ASN A 26 -15.63 13.40 0.29
CA ASN A 26 -15.72 12.95 -1.09
C ASN A 26 -17.16 13.18 -1.60
N PRO A 27 -17.38 14.04 -2.62
CA PRO A 27 -18.72 14.35 -3.12
C PRO A 27 -19.42 13.16 -3.79
N HIS A 28 -18.68 12.10 -4.12
CA HIS A 28 -19.22 10.89 -4.71
C HIS A 28 -19.59 9.82 -3.68
N ARG A 29 -19.55 10.15 -2.38
CA ARG A 29 -19.91 9.25 -1.30
C ARG A 29 -21.16 9.75 -0.57
N PRO A 30 -22.00 8.86 -0.04
CA PRO A 30 -23.05 9.24 0.90
C PRO A 30 -22.44 10.09 2.01
N ASN A 31 -23.20 11.06 2.54
CA ASN A 31 -22.68 11.97 3.56
C ASN A 31 -22.24 11.19 4.79
N LEU A 32 -20.94 10.95 4.90
CA LEU A 32 -20.36 10.25 6.02
C LEU A 32 -20.44 11.16 7.24
N ALA A 33 -21.02 10.67 8.33
CA ALA A 33 -20.94 11.33 9.62
C ALA A 33 -19.53 11.11 10.19
N LEU A 34 -18.46 11.57 9.53
CA LEU A 34 -17.12 11.70 10.09
C LEU A 34 -16.92 13.17 10.49
N GLN A 35 -16.57 13.40 11.75
CA GLN A 35 -16.23 14.71 12.31
C GLN A 35 -14.86 14.61 12.94
N LEU A 36 -13.99 15.58 12.64
CA LEU A 36 -12.61 15.53 13.09
C LEU A 36 -12.50 15.70 14.61
N GLU A 37 -13.38 16.46 15.24
CA GLU A 37 -13.42 16.58 16.70
C GLU A 37 -13.68 15.26 17.43
N ASP A 38 -14.33 14.30 16.76
CA ASP A 38 -14.80 13.05 17.36
C ASP A 38 -13.91 11.85 16.99
N ILE A 39 -12.73 12.06 16.41
CA ILE A 39 -11.84 10.95 16.05
C ILE A 39 -10.93 10.53 17.20
N GLN A 40 -10.68 9.23 17.27
CA GLN A 40 -9.68 8.61 18.11
C GLN A 40 -8.65 7.90 17.23
N ILE A 41 -7.36 8.09 17.51
CA ILE A 41 -6.30 7.30 16.87
C ILE A 41 -6.06 6.05 17.72
N ASP A 42 -6.39 4.88 17.20
CA ASP A 42 -6.37 3.62 17.94
C ASP A 42 -5.03 2.92 17.84
N PHE A 43 -4.48 2.85 16.63
CA PHE A 43 -3.24 2.13 16.39
C PHE A 43 -2.47 2.60 15.17
N HIS A 44 -1.17 2.31 15.19
CA HIS A 44 -0.28 2.47 14.06
C HIS A 44 -0.43 1.30 13.09
N LEU A 45 -0.81 1.58 11.84
CA LEU A 45 -0.92 0.56 10.79
C LEU A 45 0.43 0.29 10.14
N CYS A 46 1.06 1.34 9.60
CA CYS A 46 2.37 1.24 8.96
C CYS A 46 3.02 2.62 8.79
N SER A 47 4.34 2.63 8.60
CA SER A 47 5.07 3.83 8.20
C SER A 47 6.05 3.48 7.07
N TYR A 48 6.00 4.26 6.01
CA TYR A 48 6.96 4.31 4.92
C TYR A 48 7.60 5.70 4.90
N ASP A 49 8.74 5.86 4.23
CA ASP A 49 9.55 7.09 4.19
C ASP A 49 8.79 8.40 4.52
N LYS A 50 7.87 8.78 3.64
CA LYS A 50 7.07 10.03 3.73
C LYS A 50 5.61 9.83 4.13
N THR A 51 5.20 8.61 4.46
CA THR A 51 3.79 8.26 4.70
C THR A 51 3.62 7.51 6.02
N THR A 52 2.68 7.91 6.85
CA THR A 52 2.31 7.19 8.06
C THR A 52 0.80 6.93 8.06
N GLN A 53 0.40 5.70 8.37
CA GLN A 53 -1.00 5.28 8.40
C GLN A 53 -1.42 4.89 9.82
N PHE A 54 -2.65 5.28 10.18
CA PHE A 54 -3.26 5.01 11.47
C PHE A 54 -4.65 4.41 11.31
N GLY A 55 -5.00 3.45 12.16
CA GLY A 55 -6.39 3.07 12.36
C GLY A 55 -7.07 4.05 13.29
N ILE A 56 -8.25 4.51 12.90
CA ILE A 56 -9.02 5.50 13.68
C ILE A 56 -10.47 5.07 13.87
N THR A 57 -11.03 5.50 15.00
CA THR A 57 -12.43 5.31 15.37
C THR A 57 -13.12 6.66 15.44
N ASP A 58 -14.30 6.79 14.84
CA ASP A 58 -15.25 7.85 15.14
C ASP A 58 -15.98 7.51 16.44
N THR A 59 -15.73 8.30 17.47
CA THR A 59 -16.21 8.05 18.83
C THR A 59 -17.73 8.16 18.98
N ARG A 60 -18.44 8.74 18.00
CA ARG A 60 -19.92 8.72 17.98
C ARG A 60 -20.49 7.38 17.56
N HIS A 61 -19.69 6.55 16.91
CA HIS A 61 -20.04 5.18 16.52
C HIS A 61 -18.99 4.20 17.06
N PRO A 62 -18.83 4.10 18.39
CA PRO A 62 -17.63 3.55 19.04
C PRO A 62 -17.47 2.03 18.93
N MET A 63 -18.22 1.36 18.05
CA MET A 63 -18.26 -0.10 18.02
C MET A 63 -16.92 -0.68 17.56
N GLU A 64 -16.28 -0.15 16.52
CA GLU A 64 -14.97 -0.61 16.01
C GLU A 64 -14.26 0.47 15.18
N PRO A 65 -12.92 0.41 15.02
CA PRO A 65 -12.17 1.29 14.10
C PRO A 65 -12.70 1.19 12.67
N GLN A 66 -13.12 2.32 12.10
CA GLN A 66 -13.77 2.35 10.79
C GLN A 66 -12.88 2.92 9.68
N PHE A 67 -11.84 3.69 10.01
CA PHE A 67 -11.05 4.36 8.98
C PHE A 67 -9.54 4.11 9.10
N ASP A 68 -8.89 4.14 7.94
CA ASP A 68 -7.46 4.23 7.75
C ASP A 68 -7.11 5.69 7.39
N LEU A 69 -6.42 6.36 8.31
CA LEU A 69 -5.88 7.70 8.14
C LEU A 69 -4.47 7.62 7.58
N LYS A 70 -4.31 7.96 6.29
CA LYS A 70 -3.02 8.09 5.62
C LYS A 70 -2.55 9.54 5.68
N LEU A 71 -1.40 9.77 6.31
CA LEU A 71 -0.71 11.05 6.36
C LEU A 71 0.52 11.00 5.45
N SER A 72 0.53 11.80 4.39
CA SER A 72 1.63 11.85 3.41
C SER A 72 2.23 13.24 3.29
N VAL A 73 3.56 13.34 3.34
CA VAL A 73 4.28 14.59 3.10
C VAL A 73 4.26 14.92 1.61
N ILE A 74 3.76 16.09 1.25
CA ILE A 74 3.86 16.61 -0.13
C ILE A 74 5.24 17.24 -0.31
N THR A 75 6.04 16.70 -1.22
CA THR A 75 7.39 17.22 -1.51
C THR A 75 7.45 18.16 -2.70
N ASN A 76 6.52 18.02 -3.64
CA ASN A 76 6.41 18.88 -4.82
C ASN A 76 5.19 19.76 -4.64
N GLU A 77 5.33 20.83 -3.83
CA GLU A 77 4.35 21.92 -3.85
C GLU A 77 4.44 22.55 -5.25
N THR A 78 3.36 22.56 -6.03
CA THR A 78 3.42 23.04 -7.42
C THR A 78 3.91 24.48 -7.44
N SER A 79 5.13 24.72 -7.96
CA SER A 79 5.49 26.02 -8.50
C SER A 79 4.82 26.14 -9.87
N ASP A 80 4.05 27.20 -10.07
CA ASP A 80 3.39 27.55 -11.32
C ASP A 80 4.24 27.23 -12.55
N ARG A 81 3.70 26.45 -13.52
CA ARG A 81 3.90 26.74 -14.96
C ARG A 81 3.19 25.87 -15.98
N ILE A 82 2.70 24.65 -15.70
CA ILE A 82 2.06 23.84 -16.76
C ILE A 82 0.94 22.98 -16.19
N SER A 83 -0.31 23.41 -16.32
CA SER A 83 -1.48 22.53 -16.26
C SER A 83 -2.62 23.15 -17.07
N PRO A 84 -3.29 22.38 -17.96
CA PRO A 84 -4.38 22.90 -18.79
C PRO A 84 -5.61 23.24 -17.92
N PRO A 85 -6.43 24.22 -18.35
CA PRO A 85 -7.56 24.70 -17.57
C PRO A 85 -8.61 23.59 -17.38
N LEU A 86 -9.20 23.57 -16.19
CA LEU A 86 -10.35 22.73 -15.88
C LEU A 86 -11.58 23.33 -16.53
N SER A 87 -12.49 22.45 -16.95
CA SER A 87 -13.65 22.77 -17.78
C SER A 87 -14.47 23.94 -17.23
N PRO A 88 -15.03 24.81 -18.11
CA PRO A 88 -15.68 26.08 -17.75
C PRO A 88 -16.94 25.97 -16.87
N ALA A 89 -17.42 24.78 -16.54
CA ALA A 89 -18.47 24.60 -15.53
C ALA A 89 -18.01 24.91 -14.08
N SER A 90 -16.74 25.26 -13.88
CA SER A 90 -16.22 25.83 -12.63
C SER A 90 -15.96 27.34 -12.68
N GLU A 91 -16.26 28.02 -13.80
CA GLU A 91 -15.85 29.42 -14.03
C GLU A 91 -16.97 30.47 -13.91
N ASP A 92 -18.25 30.10 -13.89
CA ASP A 92 -19.34 31.08 -13.88
C ASP A 92 -19.91 31.34 -12.48
N ALA A 93 -19.18 32.11 -11.66
CA ALA A 93 -19.71 33.16 -10.75
C ALA A 93 -18.67 33.61 -9.68
N ALA A 94 -18.46 34.93 -9.59
CA ALA A 94 -17.69 35.71 -8.58
C ALA A 94 -16.15 35.71 -8.76
N ILE A 95 -15.51 36.76 -9.30
CA ILE A 95 -15.26 38.12 -8.74
C ILE A 95 -14.53 38.12 -7.38
N SER A 96 -13.37 37.47 -7.28
CA SER A 96 -12.10 38.07 -6.81
C SER A 96 -11.00 36.98 -6.69
N PRO A 97 -9.76 37.21 -7.17
CA PRO A 97 -8.63 36.29 -6.97
C PRO A 97 -8.30 35.98 -5.50
N SER A 98 -8.80 36.79 -4.55
CA SER A 98 -8.66 36.60 -3.11
C SER A 98 -9.62 35.54 -2.51
N GLU A 99 -10.64 35.09 -3.25
CA GLU A 99 -11.68 34.16 -2.76
C GLU A 99 -11.72 32.83 -3.53
N ILE A 100 -10.74 32.57 -4.39
CA ILE A 100 -10.50 31.23 -4.94
C ILE A 100 -9.99 30.34 -3.81
N ALA A 101 -10.84 29.51 -3.20
CA ALA A 101 -10.56 28.12 -2.79
C ALA A 101 -9.11 27.75 -2.36
N SER A 102 -8.47 28.61 -1.57
CA SER A 102 -7.02 28.79 -1.46
C SER A 102 -6.32 27.87 -0.46
N LYS A 103 -6.83 26.65 -0.25
CA LYS A 103 -6.22 25.69 0.70
C LYS A 103 -6.11 24.23 0.27
N SER A 104 -6.53 23.83 -0.95
CA SER A 104 -6.53 22.40 -1.34
C SER A 104 -6.16 22.12 -2.81
N TYR A 105 -5.59 23.11 -3.53
CA TYR A 105 -5.15 22.91 -4.90
C TYR A 105 -4.11 21.78 -5.01
N ASN A 106 -3.08 21.82 -4.15
CA ASN A 106 -2.04 20.80 -4.10
C ASN A 106 -2.58 19.38 -3.83
N ALA A 107 -3.67 19.24 -3.07
CA ALA A 107 -4.29 17.94 -2.78
C ALA A 107 -4.96 17.37 -4.02
N LYS A 108 -5.76 18.21 -4.71
CA LYS A 108 -6.48 17.82 -5.92
C LYS A 108 -5.54 17.53 -7.09
N CYS A 109 -4.32 18.05 -7.05
CA CYS A 109 -3.26 17.73 -7.99
C CYS A 109 -2.55 16.40 -7.68
N GLN A 110 -2.67 15.85 -6.47
CA GLN A 110 -2.10 14.53 -6.18
C GLN A 110 -2.83 13.46 -7.01
N ALA A 111 -2.05 12.59 -7.64
CA ALA A 111 -2.56 11.54 -8.52
C ALA A 111 -3.63 10.69 -7.83
N GLU A 112 -3.42 10.33 -6.56
CA GLU A 112 -4.36 9.51 -5.80
C GLU A 112 -5.72 10.18 -5.61
N ILE A 113 -5.75 11.46 -5.17
CA ILE A 113 -7.00 12.22 -5.02
C ILE A 113 -7.67 12.41 -6.39
N LYS A 114 -6.90 12.71 -7.44
CA LYS A 114 -7.41 12.84 -8.80
C LYS A 114 -8.05 11.54 -9.30
N ALA A 115 -7.44 10.38 -9.01
CA ALA A 115 -7.99 9.07 -9.33
C ALA A 115 -9.38 8.89 -8.71
N TYR A 116 -9.49 9.16 -7.40
CA TYR A 116 -10.76 9.01 -6.69
C TYR A 116 -11.84 9.98 -7.16
N LEU A 117 -11.51 11.27 -7.28
CA LEU A 117 -12.50 12.30 -7.53
C LEU A 117 -12.92 12.39 -9.01
N ARG A 118 -12.00 12.15 -9.95
CA ARG A 118 -12.33 12.34 -11.38
C ARG A 118 -12.72 11.05 -12.08
N PHE A 119 -12.09 9.95 -11.73
CA PHE A 119 -12.16 8.74 -12.53
C PHE A 119 -12.94 7.63 -11.81
N ILE A 120 -12.62 7.33 -10.56
CA ILE A 120 -13.30 6.30 -9.77
C ILE A 120 -14.71 6.78 -9.37
N LYS A 121 -14.86 8.04 -8.93
CA LYS A 121 -16.14 8.66 -8.52
C LYS A 121 -16.90 7.78 -7.52
N LYS A 122 -18.15 7.38 -7.83
CA LYS A 122 -19.02 6.51 -7.01
C LYS A 122 -18.44 5.11 -6.82
N GLY A 123 -17.47 4.73 -7.65
CA GLY A 123 -16.54 3.64 -7.39
C GLY A 123 -16.95 2.29 -7.94
N HIS A 124 -16.27 1.29 -7.42
CA HIS A 124 -16.44 -0.12 -7.69
C HIS A 124 -16.33 -0.86 -6.36
N GLU A 125 -17.03 -1.97 -6.18
CA GLU A 125 -17.01 -2.70 -4.90
C GLU A 125 -15.61 -3.21 -4.54
N THR A 126 -14.75 -3.47 -5.53
CA THR A 126 -13.38 -3.94 -5.36
C THR A 126 -12.34 -2.83 -5.27
N ILE A 127 -12.76 -1.57 -5.07
CA ILE A 127 -11.86 -0.42 -4.91
C ILE A 127 -11.99 0.13 -3.49
N LYS A 128 -10.86 0.37 -2.82
CA LYS A 128 -10.79 0.94 -1.48
C LYS A 128 -11.44 2.32 -1.50
N GLN A 129 -12.25 2.65 -0.50
CA GLN A 129 -13.08 3.86 -0.55
C GLN A 129 -12.37 5.03 0.12
N LEU A 130 -12.10 6.11 -0.63
CA LEU A 130 -11.71 7.41 -0.09
C LEU A 130 -12.96 8.15 0.39
N GLU A 131 -13.05 8.38 1.69
CA GLU A 131 -14.19 9.03 2.34
C GLU A 131 -14.01 10.54 2.46
N ALA A 132 -12.83 10.97 2.87
CA ALA A 132 -12.52 12.37 3.07
C ALA A 132 -11.02 12.63 2.93
N PHE A 133 -10.66 13.90 2.76
CA PHE A 133 -9.26 14.33 2.74
C PHE A 133 -9.15 15.79 3.18
N HIS A 134 -7.96 16.19 3.61
CA HIS A 134 -7.63 17.60 3.85
C HIS A 134 -6.12 17.81 3.80
N GLN A 135 -5.70 19.08 3.87
CA GLN A 135 -4.30 19.44 3.95
C GLN A 135 -4.03 20.34 5.14
N TYR A 136 -2.85 20.20 5.71
CA TYR A 136 -2.38 21.07 6.77
C TYR A 136 -0.85 21.19 6.72
N ARG A 137 -0.31 22.27 7.30
CA ARG A 137 1.13 22.37 7.53
C ARG A 137 1.45 21.87 8.93
N ASN A 138 2.47 21.02 9.04
CA ASN A 138 2.94 20.60 10.35
C ASN A 138 3.79 21.70 11.03
N GLU A 139 4.20 21.48 12.27
CA GLU A 139 5.04 22.39 13.06
C GLU A 139 6.37 22.78 12.38
N ARG A 140 6.83 21.99 11.40
CA ARG A 140 8.05 22.25 10.62
C ARG A 140 7.75 22.93 9.27
N GLY A 141 6.53 23.41 9.06
CA GLY A 141 6.09 24.06 7.84
C GLY A 141 5.85 23.13 6.65
N LYS A 142 6.07 21.81 6.78
CA LYS A 142 5.85 20.85 5.68
C LYS A 142 4.37 20.67 5.41
N LEU A 143 3.98 20.70 4.14
CA LEU A 143 2.61 20.40 3.72
C LEU A 143 2.34 18.90 3.83
N ILE A 144 1.28 18.54 4.55
CA ILE A 144 0.81 17.17 4.75
C ILE A 144 -0.56 17.02 4.10
N LEU A 145 -0.74 15.94 3.35
CA LEU A 145 -2.04 15.46 2.90
C LEU A 145 -2.54 14.40 3.87
N ALA A 146 -3.72 14.61 4.42
CA ALA A 146 -4.44 13.61 5.20
C ALA A 146 -5.56 13.02 4.34
N GLN A 147 -5.60 11.69 4.25
CA GLN A 147 -6.60 10.94 3.49
C GLN A 147 -7.27 9.93 4.42
N PHE A 148 -8.59 9.88 4.36
CA PHE A 148 -9.41 8.96 5.15
C PHE A 148 -10.00 7.91 4.24
N TYR A 149 -9.61 6.67 4.46
CA TYR A 149 -10.16 5.52 3.75
C TYR A 149 -11.01 4.68 4.68
N ARG A 150 -11.99 3.95 4.15
CA ARG A 150 -12.60 2.85 4.92
C ARG A 150 -11.53 1.81 5.26
N LEU A 151 -11.47 1.40 6.52
CA LEU A 151 -10.49 0.46 7.02
C LEU A 151 -10.71 -0.92 6.37
N CYS A 152 -9.62 -1.53 5.90
CA CYS A 152 -9.60 -2.91 5.45
C CYS A 152 -8.95 -3.75 6.54
N ASP A 153 -9.76 -4.49 7.28
CA ASP A 153 -9.43 -5.03 8.58
C ASP A 153 -8.79 -6.42 8.59
N ALA A 154 -8.58 -7.00 7.40
CA ALA A 154 -7.75 -8.19 7.20
C ALA A 154 -6.36 -7.83 6.61
N GLY A 155 -6.03 -6.55 6.53
CA GLY A 155 -4.72 -6.05 6.09
C GLY A 155 -4.52 -6.11 4.58
N THR A 156 -3.31 -6.43 4.13
CA THR A 156 -2.93 -6.49 2.70
C THR A 156 -2.47 -7.89 2.28
N VAL A 157 -2.52 -8.19 0.99
CA VAL A 157 -1.98 -9.45 0.43
C VAL A 157 -0.48 -9.59 0.69
N LYS A 158 0.27 -8.49 0.76
CA LYS A 158 1.69 -8.49 1.16
C LYS A 158 1.89 -9.06 2.56
N GLN A 159 1.10 -8.60 3.53
CA GLN A 159 1.13 -9.09 4.91
C GLN A 159 0.64 -10.53 4.99
N PHE A 160 -0.49 -10.84 4.34
CA PHE A 160 -1.01 -12.20 4.21
C PHE A 160 0.06 -13.18 3.72
N ARG A 161 0.77 -12.83 2.63
CA ARG A 161 1.87 -13.65 2.07
C ARG A 161 3.00 -13.84 3.08
N ALA A 162 3.40 -12.77 3.77
CA ALA A 162 4.47 -12.83 4.76
C ALA A 162 4.16 -13.83 5.89
N VAL A 163 2.93 -13.81 6.42
CA VAL A 163 2.55 -14.72 7.50
C VAL A 163 2.44 -16.17 7.03
N TYR A 164 1.85 -16.44 5.85
CA TYR A 164 1.80 -17.79 5.27
C TYR A 164 3.21 -18.36 5.01
N ASN A 165 4.13 -17.52 4.55
CA ASN A 165 5.52 -17.92 4.33
C ASN A 165 6.23 -18.23 5.65
N ALA A 166 6.11 -17.35 6.67
CA ALA A 166 6.71 -17.56 7.99
C ALA A 166 6.24 -18.87 8.64
N ARG A 167 4.96 -19.20 8.46
CA ARG A 167 4.34 -20.43 9.02
C ARG A 167 4.51 -21.65 8.13
N GLN A 168 5.16 -21.52 6.97
CA GLN A 168 5.27 -22.59 5.97
C GLN A 168 3.92 -23.26 5.66
N ARG A 169 2.86 -22.44 5.49
CA ARG A 169 1.52 -22.89 5.10
C ARG A 169 1.23 -22.53 3.64
N ARG A 170 0.03 -22.88 3.16
CA ARG A 170 -0.47 -22.53 1.83
C ARG A 170 -1.88 -21.96 1.93
N PRO A 171 -2.18 -20.88 1.19
CA PRO A 171 -3.55 -20.39 1.08
C PRO A 171 -4.47 -21.46 0.47
N PRO A 172 -5.74 -21.53 0.90
CA PRO A 172 -6.76 -22.31 0.20
C PRO A 172 -6.90 -21.89 -1.26
N GLU A 173 -7.01 -22.84 -2.18
CA GLU A 173 -7.16 -22.53 -3.61
C GLU A 173 -8.46 -21.75 -3.89
N ALA A 174 -9.57 -22.10 -3.24
CA ALA A 174 -10.84 -21.38 -3.39
C ALA A 174 -10.70 -19.87 -3.05
N PHE A 175 -9.90 -19.54 -2.03
CA PHE A 175 -9.57 -18.15 -1.72
C PHE A 175 -8.73 -17.51 -2.83
N LEU A 176 -7.75 -18.22 -3.39
CA LEU A 176 -6.91 -17.71 -4.47
C LEU A 176 -7.72 -17.43 -5.75
N TRP A 177 -8.73 -18.24 -6.05
CA TRP A 177 -9.69 -17.97 -7.12
C TRP A 177 -10.50 -16.70 -6.87
N LYS A 178 -11.09 -16.54 -5.67
CA LYS A 178 -11.80 -15.30 -5.28
C LYS A 178 -10.88 -14.08 -5.40
N LEU A 179 -9.66 -14.20 -4.88
CA LEU A 179 -8.65 -13.13 -4.92
C LEU A 179 -8.30 -12.76 -6.36
N TYR A 180 -8.00 -13.75 -7.21
CA TYR A 180 -7.63 -13.52 -8.61
C TYR A 180 -8.77 -12.87 -9.39
N HIS A 181 -9.99 -13.41 -9.28
CA HIS A 181 -11.19 -12.85 -9.91
C HIS A 181 -11.41 -11.40 -9.50
N LYS A 182 -11.44 -11.09 -8.19
CA LYS A 182 -11.73 -9.74 -7.70
C LYS A 182 -10.62 -8.72 -8.00
N VAL A 183 -9.37 -9.17 -8.16
CA VAL A 183 -8.28 -8.30 -8.65
C VAL A 183 -8.48 -7.96 -10.12
N ILE A 184 -8.78 -8.95 -10.97
CA ILE A 184 -9.03 -8.72 -12.40
C ILE A 184 -10.29 -7.88 -12.61
N ASP A 185 -11.33 -8.11 -11.82
CA ASP A 185 -12.55 -7.31 -11.78
C ASP A 185 -12.27 -5.82 -11.48
N ALA A 186 -11.44 -5.56 -10.47
CA ALA A 186 -10.98 -4.21 -10.16
C ALA A 186 -10.14 -3.59 -11.29
N LEU A 187 -9.23 -4.36 -11.91
CA LEU A 187 -8.41 -3.88 -13.02
C LEU A 187 -9.27 -3.57 -14.25
N ALA A 188 -10.25 -4.41 -14.58
CA ALA A 188 -11.20 -4.13 -15.67
C ALA A 188 -11.91 -2.80 -15.43
N PHE A 189 -12.30 -2.53 -14.18
CA PHE A 189 -12.85 -1.23 -13.81
C PHE A 189 -11.82 -0.12 -14.01
N LEU A 190 -10.61 -0.21 -13.44
CA LEU A 190 -9.59 0.83 -13.53
C LEU A 190 -9.19 1.14 -14.98
N HIS A 191 -9.06 0.11 -15.81
CA HIS A 191 -8.69 0.18 -17.23
C HIS A 191 -9.82 0.68 -18.13
N ASN A 192 -11.01 0.92 -17.58
CA ASN A 192 -12.21 1.33 -18.32
C ASN A 192 -12.68 0.29 -19.36
N ASP A 193 -12.48 -0.99 -19.03
CA ASP A 193 -12.76 -2.15 -19.88
C ASP A 193 -13.86 -3.06 -19.27
N HIS A 194 -14.44 -2.64 -18.15
CA HIS A 194 -15.38 -3.47 -17.39
C HIS A 194 -16.77 -3.53 -18.06
N PRO A 195 -17.34 -4.72 -18.32
CA PRO A 195 -18.60 -4.88 -19.05
C PRO A 195 -19.80 -4.19 -18.37
N LYS A 196 -19.89 -4.25 -17.03
CA LYS A 196 -20.94 -3.55 -16.25
C LYS A 196 -21.04 -2.04 -16.48
N TYR A 197 -19.94 -1.37 -16.88
CA TYR A 197 -19.89 0.09 -17.00
C TYR A 197 -19.77 0.58 -18.45
N GLU A 198 -19.81 -0.32 -19.43
CA GLU A 198 -19.67 0.02 -20.85
C GLU A 198 -20.70 1.07 -21.31
N ASN A 199 -21.92 0.97 -20.80
CA ASN A 199 -23.03 1.87 -21.13
C ASN A 199 -23.27 2.95 -20.06
N ASP A 200 -22.44 3.05 -19.03
CA ASP A 200 -22.60 4.06 -17.98
C ASP A 200 -22.04 5.42 -18.43
N PRO A 201 -22.86 6.47 -18.58
CA PRO A 201 -22.39 7.80 -18.99
C PRO A 201 -21.34 8.41 -18.04
N LEU A 202 -21.31 8.00 -16.77
CA LEU A 202 -20.32 8.47 -15.81
C LEU A 202 -18.92 7.92 -16.04
N HIS A 203 -18.82 6.79 -16.75
CA HIS A 203 -17.58 6.08 -17.06
C HIS A 203 -17.23 6.09 -18.55
N LYS A 204 -18.15 6.52 -19.42
CA LYS A 204 -17.88 6.71 -20.86
C LYS A 204 -16.74 7.71 -21.09
N GLY A 205 -15.79 7.32 -21.95
CA GLY A 205 -14.65 8.18 -22.33
C GLY A 205 -13.69 8.52 -21.18
N ARG A 206 -13.79 7.80 -20.06
CA ARG A 206 -12.91 7.98 -18.92
C ARG A 206 -11.52 7.44 -19.23
N LYS A 207 -10.49 8.16 -18.77
CA LYS A 207 -9.10 7.68 -18.81
C LYS A 207 -8.95 6.34 -18.07
N SER A 208 -8.15 5.46 -18.65
CA SER A 208 -7.66 4.26 -17.98
C SER A 208 -6.66 4.66 -16.90
N ILE A 209 -6.76 4.01 -15.74
CA ILE A 209 -5.85 4.20 -14.61
C ILE A 209 -4.85 3.05 -14.63
N ILE A 210 -3.59 3.35 -14.92
CA ILE A 210 -2.49 2.36 -14.95
C ILE A 210 -1.69 2.49 -13.66
N MET A 211 -1.33 1.36 -13.05
CA MET A 211 -0.64 1.32 -11.77
C MET A 211 0.82 0.85 -11.92
N PRO A 212 1.76 1.75 -12.25
CA PRO A 212 3.17 1.42 -12.43
C PRO A 212 3.88 0.91 -11.17
N ASP A 213 3.26 1.01 -9.99
CA ASP A 213 3.75 0.39 -8.75
C ASP A 213 2.81 -0.71 -8.21
N PHE A 214 2.01 -1.34 -9.07
CA PHE A 214 1.04 -2.35 -8.62
C PHE A 214 1.71 -3.59 -8.02
N ASN A 215 1.58 -3.74 -6.70
CA ASN A 215 2.15 -4.85 -5.94
C ASN A 215 1.16 -5.39 -4.89
N ALA A 216 1.55 -6.46 -4.19
CA ALA A 216 0.70 -7.12 -3.18
C ALA A 216 0.30 -6.20 -1.99
N GLY A 217 0.98 -5.08 -1.78
CA GLY A 217 0.62 -4.07 -0.78
C GLY A 217 -0.53 -3.15 -1.21
N ASN A 218 -0.84 -3.09 -2.51
CA ASN A 218 -1.96 -2.33 -3.05
C ASN A 218 -3.29 -3.10 -3.01
N ILE A 219 -3.27 -4.38 -2.63
CA ILE A 219 -4.44 -5.24 -2.53
C ILE A 219 -4.77 -5.44 -1.05
N TYR A 220 -5.85 -4.80 -0.63
CA TYR A 220 -6.36 -4.82 0.74
C TYR A 220 -7.45 -5.88 0.89
N LEU A 221 -7.55 -6.44 2.10
CA LEU A 221 -8.51 -7.45 2.49
C LEU A 221 -9.41 -6.89 3.60
N SER A 222 -10.73 -7.08 3.47
CA SER A 222 -11.71 -6.61 4.44
C SER A 222 -12.70 -7.73 4.74
N TRP A 223 -12.93 -8.04 6.01
CA TRP A 223 -13.97 -8.98 6.40
C TRP A 223 -15.36 -8.40 6.07
N PRO A 224 -16.29 -9.22 5.51
CA PRO A 224 -17.66 -8.81 5.32
C PRO A 224 -18.32 -8.48 6.66
N GLU A 225 -19.10 -7.40 6.71
CA GLU A 225 -19.81 -6.98 7.91
C GLU A 225 -20.81 -8.06 8.36
N GLY A 226 -20.74 -8.47 9.63
CA GLY A 226 -21.57 -9.55 10.19
C GLY A 226 -21.21 -10.97 9.69
N GLY A 227 -20.20 -11.11 8.81
CA GLY A 227 -19.74 -12.39 8.32
C GLY A 227 -18.86 -13.11 9.35
N SER A 228 -19.17 -14.37 9.66
CA SER A 228 -18.28 -15.20 10.46
C SER A 228 -17.05 -15.59 9.64
N GLN A 229 -15.85 -15.23 10.13
CA GLN A 229 -14.56 -15.52 9.50
C GLN A 229 -14.35 -17.02 9.21
N SER A 230 -15.06 -17.89 9.92
CA SER A 230 -15.04 -19.35 9.72
C SER A 230 -15.82 -19.82 8.49
N PHE A 231 -16.66 -18.98 7.89
CA PHE A 231 -17.58 -19.37 6.81
C PHE A 231 -17.52 -18.47 5.57
N VAL A 232 -16.74 -17.39 5.61
CA VAL A 232 -16.60 -16.48 4.47
C VAL A 232 -15.13 -16.14 4.22
N TYR A 233 -14.81 -15.74 2.99
CA TYR A 233 -13.54 -15.12 2.67
C TYR A 233 -13.63 -13.59 2.72
N PRO A 234 -12.54 -12.88 3.04
CA PRO A 234 -12.53 -11.44 3.01
C PRO A 234 -12.83 -10.92 1.59
N ASP A 235 -13.41 -9.74 1.53
CA ASP A 235 -13.53 -8.94 0.32
C ASP A 235 -12.18 -8.34 -0.06
N ILE A 236 -12.00 -8.12 -1.36
CA ILE A 236 -10.75 -7.66 -1.96
C ILE A 236 -10.95 -6.22 -2.44
N LYS A 237 -10.05 -5.32 -2.03
CA LYS A 237 -10.09 -3.90 -2.38
C LYS A 237 -8.72 -3.44 -2.91
N LEU A 238 -8.65 -2.95 -4.15
CA LEU A 238 -7.45 -2.30 -4.67
C LEU A 238 -7.40 -0.84 -4.18
N GLY A 239 -6.21 -0.35 -3.83
CA GLY A 239 -6.00 1.02 -3.38
C GLY A 239 -4.57 1.51 -3.57
N ASP A 240 -4.28 2.66 -2.96
CA ASP A 240 -2.98 3.34 -3.05
C ASP A 240 -2.59 3.73 -4.48
N PHE A 241 -3.35 4.67 -5.05
CA PHE A 241 -3.17 5.19 -6.40
C PHE A 241 -2.17 6.36 -6.47
N GLY A 242 -1.22 6.42 -5.54
CA GLY A 242 -0.24 7.51 -5.42
C GLY A 242 0.66 7.67 -6.65
N ALA A 243 1.03 6.56 -7.28
CA ALA A 243 1.86 6.51 -8.48
C ALA A 243 1.06 6.28 -9.77
N ALA A 244 -0.28 6.35 -9.72
CA ALA A 244 -1.11 6.01 -10.86
C ALA A 244 -0.96 7.02 -12.01
N ASN A 245 -0.98 6.51 -13.24
CA ASN A 245 -0.98 7.31 -14.46
C ASN A 245 -2.32 7.20 -15.18
N PHE A 246 -2.69 8.25 -15.91
CA PHE A 246 -3.98 8.36 -16.59
C PHE A 246 -3.78 8.46 -18.09
N VAL A 247 -4.17 7.43 -18.82
CA VAL A 247 -3.99 7.31 -20.27
C VAL A 247 -5.34 7.12 -20.96
N ASP A 248 -5.39 7.32 -22.28
CA ASP A 248 -6.58 6.95 -23.05
C ASP A 248 -6.78 5.43 -23.08
N PHE A 249 -8.01 5.02 -23.39
CA PHE A 249 -8.34 3.61 -23.43
C PHE A 249 -7.50 2.87 -24.48
N GLY A 250 -6.84 1.78 -24.07
CA GLY A 250 -5.96 0.99 -24.92
C GLY A 250 -4.53 1.52 -25.02
N ASP A 251 -4.26 2.74 -24.56
CA ASP A 251 -2.92 3.33 -24.57
C ASP A 251 -2.05 2.86 -23.40
N GLY A 252 -0.79 3.27 -23.44
CA GLY A 252 0.18 3.13 -22.37
C GLY A 252 1.11 4.33 -22.34
N PHE A 253 2.14 4.25 -21.52
CA PHE A 253 3.17 5.27 -21.43
C PHE A 253 4.54 4.64 -21.23
N SER A 254 5.57 5.30 -21.74
CA SER A 254 6.95 4.97 -21.42
C SER A 254 7.37 5.67 -20.14
N GLU A 255 7.98 4.94 -19.23
CA GLU A 255 8.64 5.56 -18.07
C GLU A 255 10.08 5.95 -18.45
N ASP A 256 10.44 7.20 -18.17
CA ASP A 256 11.81 7.66 -18.31
C ASP A 256 12.62 7.15 -17.13
N ILE A 257 13.28 6.01 -17.32
CA ILE A 257 14.10 5.37 -16.28
C ILE A 257 15.41 6.17 -16.19
N THR A 258 15.40 7.21 -15.36
CA THR A 258 16.55 8.11 -15.17
C THR A 258 17.75 7.41 -14.53
N ASP A 259 17.51 6.36 -13.74
CA ASP A 259 18.55 5.46 -13.24
C ASP A 259 18.20 4.01 -13.58
N LYS A 260 18.95 3.42 -14.52
CA LYS A 260 18.77 2.02 -14.92
C LYS A 260 19.07 1.03 -13.79
N ALA A 261 19.78 1.44 -12.73
CA ALA A 261 20.07 0.60 -11.57
C ALA A 261 18.81 0.20 -10.78
N ASP A 262 17.71 0.96 -10.93
CA ASP A 262 16.45 0.72 -10.22
C ASP A 262 15.50 -0.26 -10.96
N ILE A 263 15.92 -0.82 -12.10
CA ILE A 263 15.09 -1.75 -12.87
C ILE A 263 14.95 -3.09 -12.13
N ASP A 264 13.80 -3.28 -11.49
CA ASP A 264 13.40 -4.56 -10.90
C ASP A 264 12.85 -5.54 -11.96
N TYR A 265 13.71 -5.99 -12.86
CA TYR A 265 13.36 -6.96 -13.92
C TYR A 265 12.85 -8.31 -13.38
N LYS A 266 13.00 -8.58 -12.09
CA LYS A 266 12.53 -9.83 -11.47
C LYS A 266 11.03 -9.80 -11.23
N HIS A 267 10.51 -8.66 -10.80
CA HIS A 267 9.11 -8.50 -10.44
C HIS A 267 8.32 -7.68 -11.47
N ASN A 268 9.00 -6.89 -12.31
CA ASN A 268 8.35 -6.13 -13.37
C ASN A 268 7.93 -7.01 -14.56
N PRO A 269 6.89 -6.57 -15.30
CA PRO A 269 6.52 -7.15 -16.57
C PRO A 269 7.70 -7.24 -17.55
N PRO A 270 7.65 -8.15 -18.53
CA PRO A 270 8.68 -8.27 -19.56
C PRO A 270 8.92 -6.98 -20.34
N GLU A 271 7.87 -6.19 -20.57
CA GLU A 271 7.95 -4.86 -21.16
C GLU A 271 8.49 -3.82 -20.15
N LEU A 272 9.79 -3.87 -19.87
CA LEU A 272 10.48 -3.14 -18.78
C LEU A 272 10.14 -1.66 -18.60
N ASN A 273 9.98 -0.93 -19.71
CA ASN A 273 9.82 0.53 -19.72
C ASN A 273 8.46 0.99 -20.26
N TRP A 274 7.60 0.06 -20.66
CA TRP A 274 6.29 0.37 -21.24
C TRP A 274 5.18 -0.09 -20.30
N TRP A 275 4.42 0.86 -19.78
CA TRP A 275 3.34 0.61 -18.85
C TRP A 275 1.99 0.75 -19.54
N SER A 276 1.19 -0.30 -19.46
CA SER A 276 -0.16 -0.34 -20.02
C SER A 276 -1.11 -1.14 -19.12
N ALA A 277 -2.39 -1.19 -19.49
CA ALA A 277 -3.37 -2.06 -18.84
C ALA A 277 -2.87 -3.52 -18.77
N LYS A 278 -2.20 -4.01 -19.81
CA LYS A 278 -1.64 -5.37 -19.85
C LYS A 278 -0.50 -5.55 -18.84
N SER A 279 0.26 -4.51 -18.53
CA SER A 279 1.35 -4.54 -17.55
C SER A 279 0.79 -4.76 -16.13
N ASP A 280 -0.35 -4.16 -15.81
CA ASP A 280 -1.09 -4.42 -14.57
C ASP A 280 -1.60 -5.88 -14.51
N ILE A 281 -2.05 -6.44 -15.64
CA ILE A 281 -2.46 -7.86 -15.73
C ILE A 281 -1.32 -8.81 -15.39
N TRP A 282 -0.12 -8.57 -15.94
CA TRP A 282 1.05 -9.38 -15.59
C TRP A 282 1.35 -9.32 -14.10
N ARG A 283 1.28 -8.12 -13.51
CA ARG A 283 1.51 -7.91 -12.08
C ARG A 283 0.47 -8.59 -11.21
N ALA A 284 -0.81 -8.52 -11.58
CA ALA A 284 -1.87 -9.29 -10.93
C ALA A 284 -1.50 -10.78 -10.92
N GLY A 285 -1.20 -11.35 -12.09
CA GLY A 285 -0.77 -12.74 -12.22
C GLY A 285 0.46 -13.06 -11.37
N SER A 286 1.47 -12.20 -11.36
CA SER A 286 2.70 -12.39 -10.59
C SER A 286 2.44 -12.37 -9.07
N ILE A 287 1.55 -11.50 -8.60
CA ILE A 287 1.13 -11.46 -7.20
C ILE A 287 0.46 -12.78 -6.80
N ILE A 288 -0.50 -13.26 -7.59
CA ILE A 288 -1.20 -14.53 -7.33
C ILE A 288 -0.22 -15.71 -7.40
N TYR A 289 0.65 -15.75 -8.40
CA TYR A 289 1.70 -16.76 -8.56
C TYR A 289 2.67 -16.82 -7.37
N SER A 290 2.97 -15.68 -6.76
CA SER A 290 3.82 -15.64 -5.56
C SER A 290 3.16 -16.28 -4.32
N LEU A 291 1.84 -16.47 -4.32
CA LEU A 291 1.11 -17.19 -3.27
C LEU A 291 1.09 -18.72 -3.52
N THR A 292 1.24 -19.14 -4.78
CA THR A 292 1.18 -20.55 -5.20
C THR A 292 2.53 -21.26 -5.23
N SER A 293 3.62 -20.52 -5.09
CA SER A 293 4.98 -21.07 -5.21
C SER A 293 5.85 -20.56 -4.06
N ARG A 294 6.30 -21.44 -3.14
CA ARG A 294 7.22 -21.02 -2.06
C ARG A 294 8.53 -20.56 -2.68
N ASN A 295 8.99 -19.37 -2.31
CA ASN A 295 10.31 -18.84 -2.66
C ASN A 295 10.62 -18.77 -4.17
N ARG A 296 9.60 -18.84 -5.04
CA ARG A 296 9.75 -18.65 -6.48
C ARG A 296 9.04 -17.37 -6.90
N THR A 297 9.77 -16.50 -7.58
CA THR A 297 9.21 -15.34 -8.28
C THR A 297 9.20 -15.63 -9.78
N THR A 298 8.68 -14.69 -10.56
CA THR A 298 8.56 -14.78 -12.02
C THR A 298 9.89 -14.68 -12.78
N THR A 299 11.07 -14.82 -12.15
CA THR A 299 12.37 -14.80 -12.86
C THR A 299 13.42 -15.69 -12.18
N LYS A 300 14.10 -16.53 -12.98
CA LYS A 300 15.20 -17.42 -12.53
C LYS A 300 16.55 -17.12 -13.18
N LEU A 301 16.59 -16.58 -14.41
CA LEU A 301 17.87 -16.19 -15.02
C LEU A 301 18.46 -15.04 -14.22
N ALA A 302 19.59 -15.33 -13.58
CA ALA A 302 20.41 -14.32 -12.96
C ALA A 302 21.18 -13.58 -14.04
N VAL A 303 21.22 -12.26 -13.93
CA VAL A 303 22.28 -11.47 -14.56
C VAL A 303 23.63 -12.10 -14.19
N PRO A 304 24.60 -12.17 -15.12
CA PRO A 304 25.95 -12.64 -14.81
C PRO A 304 26.48 -11.99 -13.52
N LYS A 305 27.20 -12.75 -12.68
CA LYS A 305 27.58 -12.31 -11.32
C LYS A 305 28.34 -10.97 -11.29
N ASP A 306 29.03 -10.63 -12.38
CA ASP A 306 29.87 -9.43 -12.49
C ASP A 306 29.20 -8.27 -13.24
N GLN A 307 27.90 -8.37 -13.56
CA GLN A 307 27.16 -7.35 -14.30
C GLN A 307 25.88 -6.96 -13.56
N LYS A 308 25.39 -5.73 -13.80
CA LYS A 308 24.03 -5.34 -13.42
C LYS A 308 23.12 -5.46 -14.63
N PHE A 309 21.83 -5.72 -14.38
CA PHE A 309 20.82 -5.78 -15.46
C PHE A 309 20.82 -4.50 -16.31
N ALA A 310 20.98 -3.36 -15.63
CA ALA A 310 21.12 -2.02 -16.18
C ALA A 310 22.20 -1.89 -17.26
N ASP A 311 23.30 -2.63 -17.10
CA ASP A 311 24.51 -2.52 -17.91
C ASP A 311 24.46 -3.44 -19.14
N LEU A 312 23.44 -4.30 -19.23
CA LEU A 312 23.22 -5.20 -20.34
C LEU A 312 22.71 -4.47 -21.58
N THR A 313 22.99 -5.02 -22.77
CA THR A 313 22.36 -4.54 -24.01
C THR A 313 20.86 -4.80 -24.00
N GLU A 314 20.09 -4.04 -24.78
CA GLU A 314 18.63 -4.24 -24.90
C GLU A 314 18.28 -5.67 -25.33
N GLU A 315 19.08 -6.28 -26.22
CA GLU A 315 18.90 -7.68 -26.63
C GLU A 315 19.09 -8.64 -25.45
N GLN A 316 20.13 -8.46 -24.63
CA GLN A 316 20.37 -9.27 -23.44
C GLN A 316 19.27 -9.09 -22.39
N GLN A 317 18.82 -7.86 -22.16
CA GLN A 317 17.69 -7.57 -21.28
C GLN A 317 16.41 -8.25 -21.79
N THR A 318 16.16 -8.21 -23.10
CA THR A 318 15.03 -8.87 -23.76
C THR A 318 15.12 -10.38 -23.62
N LEU A 319 16.29 -10.99 -23.83
CA LEU A 319 16.50 -12.43 -23.67
C LEU A 319 16.21 -12.90 -22.23
N ILE A 320 16.58 -12.10 -21.22
CA ILE A 320 16.29 -12.42 -19.82
C ILE A 320 14.80 -12.26 -19.52
N THR A 321 14.21 -11.15 -19.96
CA THR A 321 12.81 -10.80 -19.64
C THR A 321 11.79 -11.63 -20.42
N MET A 322 12.16 -12.15 -21.59
CA MET A 322 11.33 -13.01 -22.43
C MET A 322 11.67 -14.50 -22.29
N ASP A 323 12.46 -14.91 -21.28
CA ASP A 323 12.74 -16.32 -21.04
C ASP A 323 11.47 -17.06 -20.58
N PRO A 324 11.00 -18.11 -21.29
CA PRO A 324 9.83 -18.90 -20.88
C PRO A 324 9.97 -19.52 -19.48
N ARG A 325 11.20 -19.72 -18.98
CA ARG A 325 11.48 -20.25 -17.63
C ARG A 325 11.20 -19.24 -16.52
N ARG A 326 10.84 -17.99 -16.85
CA ARG A 326 10.29 -16.99 -15.91
C ARG A 326 9.06 -17.52 -15.18
N VAL A 327 8.21 -18.28 -15.88
CA VAL A 327 6.98 -18.83 -15.33
C VAL A 327 7.11 -20.35 -15.22
N GLN A 328 7.36 -20.84 -14.00
CA GLN A 328 7.47 -22.28 -13.73
C GLN A 328 6.11 -22.86 -13.31
N PRO A 329 5.95 -24.19 -13.34
CA PRO A 329 4.79 -24.82 -12.74
C PRO A 329 4.63 -24.44 -11.27
N ILE A 330 3.38 -24.19 -10.87
CA ILE A 330 3.02 -23.92 -9.48
C ILE A 330 3.16 -25.18 -8.64
N ASP A 331 3.02 -25.06 -7.31
CA ASP A 331 3.10 -26.24 -6.46
C ASP A 331 1.93 -27.21 -6.75
N HIS A 332 2.24 -28.51 -6.81
CA HIS A 332 1.31 -29.61 -7.16
C HIS A 332 0.09 -29.76 -6.23
N LEU A 333 0.01 -28.95 -5.17
CA LEU A 333 -1.13 -28.90 -4.26
C LEU A 333 -2.30 -28.09 -4.83
N TYR A 334 -2.07 -27.33 -5.89
CA TYR A 334 -3.09 -26.55 -6.60
C TYR A 334 -3.48 -27.26 -7.90
N SER A 335 -4.71 -27.02 -8.34
CA SER A 335 -5.25 -27.63 -9.55
C SER A 335 -4.53 -27.15 -10.81
N GLY A 336 -4.42 -28.04 -11.80
CA GLY A 336 -3.91 -27.69 -13.13
C GLY A 336 -4.81 -26.67 -13.85
N GLU A 337 -6.09 -26.63 -13.52
CA GLU A 337 -7.02 -25.60 -14.02
C GLU A 337 -6.61 -24.20 -13.53
N PHE A 338 -6.28 -24.07 -12.23
CA PHE A 338 -5.81 -22.82 -11.67
C PHE A 338 -4.47 -22.40 -12.27
N GLU A 339 -3.55 -23.35 -12.47
CA GLU A 339 -2.29 -23.07 -13.16
C GLU A 339 -2.55 -22.55 -14.59
N ALA A 340 -3.43 -23.22 -15.35
CA ALA A 340 -3.76 -22.83 -16.71
C ALA A 340 -4.33 -21.40 -16.77
N MET A 341 -5.23 -21.05 -15.86
CA MET A 341 -5.82 -19.72 -15.78
C MET A 341 -4.81 -18.65 -15.34
N LEU A 342 -3.93 -18.98 -14.41
CA LEU A 342 -2.87 -18.08 -13.95
C LEU A 342 -1.86 -17.77 -15.07
N ARG A 343 -1.52 -18.77 -15.88
CA ARG A 343 -0.63 -18.62 -17.05
C ARG A 343 -1.19 -17.64 -18.09
N ARG A 344 -2.51 -17.43 -18.16
CA ARG A 344 -3.13 -16.43 -19.05
C ARG A 344 -2.65 -15.01 -18.72
N SER A 345 -2.52 -14.66 -17.44
CA SER A 345 -1.97 -13.35 -17.03
C SER A 345 -0.45 -13.25 -17.22
N LEU A 346 0.24 -14.39 -17.15
CA LEU A 346 1.70 -14.50 -17.23
C LEU A 346 2.21 -14.77 -18.65
N VAL A 347 1.49 -14.29 -19.67
CA VAL A 347 1.97 -14.30 -21.06
C VAL A 347 3.05 -13.23 -21.22
N LEU A 348 4.24 -13.66 -21.67
CA LEU A 348 5.42 -12.81 -21.75
C LEU A 348 5.25 -11.65 -22.74
N ASP A 349 4.77 -11.97 -23.94
CA ASP A 349 4.46 -10.98 -24.96
C ASP A 349 3.20 -10.19 -24.60
N HIS A 350 3.37 -8.91 -24.25
CA HIS A 350 2.27 -8.03 -23.84
C HIS A 350 1.16 -7.92 -24.90
N LYS A 351 1.48 -8.06 -26.20
CA LYS A 351 0.48 -7.99 -27.29
C LYS A 351 -0.43 -9.21 -27.32
N LYS A 352 0.06 -10.34 -26.81
CA LYS A 352 -0.69 -11.61 -26.72
C LYS A 352 -1.34 -11.80 -25.36
N ARG A 353 -0.96 -11.00 -24.36
CA ARG A 353 -1.55 -11.05 -23.03
C ARG A 353 -3.02 -10.61 -23.12
N PRO A 354 -3.96 -11.31 -22.49
CA PRO A 354 -5.37 -10.93 -22.49
C PRO A 354 -5.61 -9.63 -21.72
N SER A 355 -6.72 -8.98 -22.04
CA SER A 355 -7.21 -7.78 -21.36
C SER A 355 -7.85 -8.16 -20.04
N ALA A 356 -8.10 -7.16 -19.19
CA ALA A 356 -8.84 -7.39 -17.97
C ALA A 356 -10.26 -7.92 -18.26
N ARG A 357 -10.92 -7.44 -19.32
CA ARG A 357 -12.24 -7.90 -19.74
C ARG A 357 -12.27 -9.35 -20.19
N GLU A 358 -11.34 -9.75 -21.05
CA GLU A 358 -11.21 -11.13 -21.53
C GLU A 358 -10.97 -12.08 -20.35
N LEU A 359 -10.04 -11.74 -19.45
CA LEU A 359 -9.77 -12.55 -18.25
C LEU A 359 -10.95 -12.59 -17.29
N LEU A 360 -11.65 -11.47 -17.09
CA LEU A 360 -12.81 -11.42 -16.20
C LEU A 360 -13.91 -12.37 -16.67
N GLN A 361 -14.16 -12.41 -17.99
CA GLN A 361 -15.13 -13.33 -18.59
C GLN A 361 -14.73 -14.79 -18.38
N GLU A 362 -13.45 -15.12 -18.58
CA GLU A 362 -12.92 -16.47 -18.38
C GLU A 362 -12.91 -16.90 -16.90
N LEU A 363 -12.66 -15.97 -15.97
CA LEU A 363 -12.59 -16.22 -14.53
C LEU A 363 -13.97 -16.35 -13.87
N GLN A 364 -15.02 -15.77 -14.46
CA GLN A 364 -16.33 -15.68 -13.83
C GLN A 364 -16.91 -17.06 -13.48
N GLY A 365 -16.89 -18.01 -14.41
CA GLY A 365 -17.42 -19.36 -14.20
C GLY A 365 -16.69 -20.10 -13.07
N PRO A 366 -15.36 -20.31 -13.19
CA PRO A 366 -14.57 -20.99 -12.18
C PRO A 366 -14.67 -20.34 -10.79
N ALA A 367 -14.68 -19.01 -10.70
CA ALA A 367 -14.78 -18.29 -9.44
C ALA A 367 -16.18 -18.49 -8.79
N THR A 368 -17.25 -18.35 -9.56
CA THR A 368 -18.62 -18.55 -9.08
C THR A 368 -18.86 -19.99 -8.61
N GLU A 369 -18.33 -20.98 -9.33
CA GLU A 369 -18.44 -22.39 -8.92
C GLU A 369 -17.85 -22.61 -7.51
N ARG A 370 -16.66 -22.06 -7.24
CA ARG A 370 -15.96 -22.21 -5.97
C ARG A 370 -16.57 -21.39 -4.84
N GLU A 371 -17.20 -20.27 -5.18
CA GLU A 371 -17.97 -19.48 -4.22
C GLU A 371 -19.25 -20.20 -3.78
N LEU A 372 -19.93 -20.89 -4.70
CA LEU A 372 -21.17 -21.61 -4.42
C LEU A 372 -20.94 -23.01 -3.83
N ASN A 373 -19.76 -23.61 -4.03
CA ASN A 373 -19.45 -24.96 -3.57
C ASN A 373 -18.77 -24.95 -2.18
N MET A 374 -19.58 -25.13 -1.14
CA MET A 374 -19.11 -25.18 0.26
C MET A 374 -18.13 -26.33 0.55
N ASP A 375 -18.13 -27.41 -0.24
CA ASP A 375 -17.18 -28.52 -0.06
C ASP A 375 -15.75 -28.13 -0.46
N LEU A 376 -15.59 -27.11 -1.30
CA LEU A 376 -14.31 -26.53 -1.70
C LEU A 376 -13.83 -25.44 -0.73
N PHE A 377 -14.75 -24.90 0.08
CA PHE A 377 -14.40 -23.87 1.05
C PHE A 377 -13.48 -24.44 2.12
N ARG A 378 -12.37 -23.74 2.36
CA ARG A 378 -11.51 -23.97 3.52
C ARG A 378 -11.31 -22.63 4.21
N ALA A 379 -11.70 -22.56 5.48
CA ALA A 379 -11.54 -21.35 6.25
C ALA A 379 -10.09 -20.86 6.20
N LEU A 380 -9.95 -19.54 6.11
CA LEU A 380 -8.67 -18.93 6.39
C LEU A 380 -8.33 -19.16 7.86
N THR A 381 -7.05 -19.21 8.16
CA THR A 381 -6.58 -19.39 9.53
C THR A 381 -7.01 -18.24 10.41
N GLU A 382 -7.35 -18.52 11.66
CA GLU A 382 -7.93 -17.56 12.62
C GLU A 382 -7.05 -16.33 12.90
N TRP A 383 -5.74 -16.41 12.66
CA TRP A 383 -4.81 -15.29 12.86
C TRP A 383 -4.88 -14.22 11.74
N ILE A 384 -5.63 -14.45 10.66
CA ILE A 384 -5.75 -13.47 9.58
C ILE A 384 -6.55 -12.27 10.05
N GLY A 385 -5.93 -11.09 9.98
CA GLY A 385 -6.46 -9.86 10.56
C GLY A 385 -5.87 -9.60 11.94
N ASP A 386 -5.90 -10.56 12.87
CA ASP A 386 -5.45 -10.34 14.26
C ASP A 386 -3.94 -10.06 14.41
N GLU A 387 -3.11 -10.67 13.56
CA GLU A 387 -1.66 -10.45 13.54
C GLU A 387 -1.22 -9.33 12.58
N ILE A 388 -2.19 -8.65 11.96
CA ILE A 388 -1.96 -7.69 10.88
C ILE A 388 -2.57 -6.32 11.22
N VAL A 389 -3.71 -6.34 11.90
CA VAL A 389 -4.43 -5.19 12.43
C VAL A 389 -4.57 -5.43 13.94
N PRO A 390 -4.05 -4.54 14.79
CA PRO A 390 -3.98 -4.75 16.22
C PRO A 390 -5.37 -4.56 16.87
N ARG A 391 -6.22 -5.59 16.77
CA ARG A 391 -7.59 -5.61 17.32
C ARG A 391 -7.71 -6.49 18.57
N LYS A 392 -7.03 -7.64 18.58
CA LYS A 392 -6.99 -8.55 19.73
C LYS A 392 -5.74 -8.28 20.57
N LYS A 393 -5.85 -8.48 21.89
CA LYS A 393 -4.69 -8.41 22.80
C LYS A 393 -3.69 -9.51 22.44
N ASN A 394 -2.67 -9.15 21.68
CA ASN A 394 -1.49 -9.95 21.38
C ASN A 394 -0.25 -9.05 21.38
N ASP A 395 0.95 -9.64 21.35
CA ASP A 395 2.22 -8.90 21.41
C ASP A 395 2.32 -7.84 20.29
N PHE A 396 1.85 -8.18 19.09
CA PHE A 396 1.78 -7.24 17.96
C PHE A 396 0.88 -6.03 18.28
N ALA A 397 -0.27 -6.25 18.90
CA ALA A 397 -1.19 -5.19 19.30
C ALA A 397 -0.62 -4.32 20.42
N GLU A 398 0.14 -4.89 21.36
CA GLU A 398 0.81 -4.07 22.37
C GLU A 398 1.80 -3.09 21.75
N GLU A 399 2.46 -3.47 20.65
CA GLU A 399 3.43 -2.67 19.89
C GLU A 399 2.85 -1.56 19.04
N HIS A 400 1.58 -1.69 18.66
CA HIS A 400 0.96 -0.80 17.67
C HIS A 400 -0.22 -0.01 18.23
N THR A 401 -0.81 -0.41 19.37
CA THR A 401 -1.96 0.26 19.97
C THR A 401 -1.57 1.46 20.81
N PHE A 402 -2.27 2.58 20.64
CA PHE A 402 -2.07 3.77 21.45
C PHE A 402 -2.86 3.72 22.75
N SER A 403 -2.23 4.16 23.84
CA SER A 403 -2.96 4.45 25.09
C SER A 403 -3.68 5.78 24.96
N GLN A 404 -5.01 5.75 25.01
CA GLN A 404 -5.82 6.98 24.94
C GLN A 404 -5.53 7.93 26.10
N LYS A 405 -5.24 7.39 27.28
CA LYS A 405 -4.78 8.17 28.44
C LYS A 405 -3.48 8.90 28.10
N ARG A 406 -2.50 8.19 27.51
CA ARG A 406 -1.21 8.75 27.13
C ARG A 406 -1.34 9.83 26.06
N LEU A 407 -2.16 9.61 25.03
CA LEU A 407 -2.41 10.63 24.00
C LEU A 407 -3.03 11.89 24.62
N LYS A 408 -4.00 11.75 25.54
CA LYS A 408 -4.60 12.89 26.25
C LYS A 408 -3.61 13.67 27.13
N GLU A 409 -2.68 12.96 27.78
CA GLU A 409 -1.59 13.59 28.54
C GLU A 409 -0.66 14.40 27.63
N LEU A 410 -0.27 13.84 26.47
CA LEU A 410 0.60 14.52 25.50
C LEU A 410 -0.10 15.69 24.77
N LEU A 411 -1.44 15.71 24.74
CA LEU A 411 -2.22 16.79 24.14
C LEU A 411 -2.19 18.06 25.01
N GLN A 412 -1.87 17.94 26.30
CA GLN A 412 -1.78 19.08 27.19
C GLN A 412 -0.70 20.08 26.72
N PRO A 413 -0.90 21.39 26.94
CA PRO A 413 0.05 22.42 26.53
C PRO A 413 1.47 22.14 27.05
N GLY A 414 2.46 22.10 26.15
CA GLY A 414 3.87 21.88 26.49
C GLY A 414 4.28 20.43 26.83
N ALA A 415 3.33 19.50 26.97
CA ALA A 415 3.62 18.12 27.36
C ALA A 415 4.43 17.36 26.29
N LEU A 416 4.04 17.47 25.01
CA LEU A 416 4.77 16.84 23.90
C LEU A 416 6.19 17.40 23.76
N GLU A 417 6.37 18.70 23.95
CA GLU A 417 7.65 19.40 23.89
C GLU A 417 8.60 18.92 24.98
N ALA A 418 8.09 18.80 26.21
CA ALA A 418 8.84 18.26 27.35
C ALA A 418 9.27 16.80 27.10
N GLU A 419 8.36 15.96 26.60
CA GLU A 419 8.66 14.56 26.29
C GLU A 419 9.68 14.44 25.14
N ARG A 420 9.59 15.30 24.11
CA ARG A 420 10.60 15.37 23.03
C ARG A 420 11.98 15.71 23.56
N LEU A 421 12.07 16.65 24.51
CA LEU A 421 13.34 17.01 25.14
C LEU A 421 13.91 15.84 25.94
N LEU A 422 13.08 15.20 26.77
CA LEU A 422 13.47 14.02 27.55
C LEU A 422 13.94 12.87 26.66
N HIS A 423 13.22 12.61 25.56
CA HIS A 423 13.58 11.60 24.59
C HIS A 423 14.91 11.89 23.89
N ARG A 424 15.13 13.15 23.48
CA ARG A 424 16.42 13.58 22.90
C ARG A 424 17.57 13.38 23.86
N ASN A 425 17.40 13.76 25.14
CA ASN A 425 18.41 13.58 26.17
C ASN A 425 18.72 12.09 26.38
N LYS A 426 17.69 11.23 26.40
CA LYS A 426 17.86 9.77 26.50
C LYS A 426 18.63 9.18 25.31
N ILE A 427 18.32 9.61 24.08
CA ILE A 427 19.07 9.19 22.88
C ILE A 427 20.52 9.66 22.94
N ALA A 428 20.76 10.92 23.33
CA ALA A 428 22.10 11.48 23.46
C ALA A 428 22.94 10.72 24.49
N ALA A 429 22.37 10.40 25.66
CA ALA A 429 23.00 9.60 26.69
C ALA A 429 23.37 8.19 26.17
N LYS A 430 22.44 7.49 25.51
CA LYS A 430 22.72 6.17 24.90
C LYS A 430 23.84 6.24 23.85
N LYS A 431 23.86 7.27 23.01
CA LYS A 431 24.92 7.47 22.02
C LYS A 431 26.28 7.70 22.69
N LYS A 432 26.32 8.48 23.77
CA LYS A 432 27.54 8.72 24.55
C LYS A 432 28.06 7.42 25.18
N GLU A 433 27.19 6.64 25.81
CA GLU A 433 27.55 5.36 26.41
C GLU A 433 28.07 4.35 25.36
N ALA A 434 27.41 4.26 24.21
CA ALA A 434 27.86 3.40 23.11
C ALA A 434 29.22 3.84 22.54
N ALA A 435 29.47 5.15 22.45
CA ALA A 435 30.76 5.69 22.02
C ALA A 435 31.87 5.39 23.04
N GLU A 436 31.59 5.49 24.34
CA GLU A 436 32.52 5.10 25.41
C GLU A 436 32.81 3.60 25.37
N ARG A 437 31.80 2.76 25.14
CA ARG A 437 31.96 1.30 24.99
C ARG A 437 32.89 0.97 23.81
N ARG A 438 32.66 1.58 22.65
CA ARG A 438 33.54 1.41 21.46
C ARG A 438 34.96 1.88 21.73
N LYS A 439 35.15 2.99 22.47
CA LYS A 439 36.48 3.47 22.88
C LYS A 439 37.18 2.46 23.79
N ARG A 440 36.47 1.88 24.77
CA ARG A 440 37.02 0.85 25.67
C ARG A 440 37.39 -0.42 24.91
N GLU A 441 36.56 -0.84 23.96
CA GLU A 441 36.81 -2.01 23.12
C GLU A 441 38.01 -1.80 22.18
N ALA A 442 38.11 -0.63 21.55
CA ALA A 442 39.28 -0.27 20.74
C ALA A 442 40.58 -0.21 21.58
N ALA A 443 40.51 0.37 22.77
CA ALA A 443 41.65 0.38 23.70
C ALA A 443 42.04 -1.03 24.15
N ARG A 444 41.06 -1.90 24.41
CA ARG A 444 41.27 -3.31 24.76
C ARG A 444 41.97 -4.09 23.65
N ASN A 445 41.58 -3.87 22.39
CA ASN A 445 42.21 -4.51 21.24
C ASN A 445 43.66 -4.03 21.05
N LEU A 446 43.91 -2.72 21.15
CA LEU A 446 45.26 -2.15 21.10
C LEU A 446 46.19 -2.70 22.19
N LEU A 447 45.69 -2.85 23.43
CA LEU A 447 46.44 -3.46 24.53
C LEU A 447 46.73 -4.95 24.32
N GLY A 448 45.80 -5.69 23.72
CA GLY A 448 46.00 -7.10 23.35
C GLY A 448 47.03 -7.30 22.24
N ASP A 449 47.08 -6.36 21.28
CA ASP A 449 48.06 -6.38 20.18
C ASP A 449 49.47 -5.94 20.65
N GLU A 450 49.57 -5.04 21.62
CA GLU A 450 50.85 -4.53 22.14
C GLU A 450 51.49 -5.42 23.23
N ASN A 451 50.71 -6.21 23.99
CA ASN A 451 51.26 -7.01 25.09
C ASN A 451 50.44 -8.28 25.40
N PRO A 452 50.59 -9.37 24.61
CA PRO A 452 49.73 -10.54 24.68
C PRO A 452 49.77 -11.28 26.03
N THR A 453 50.89 -11.25 26.75
CA THR A 453 51.09 -11.95 28.03
C THR A 453 50.58 -11.19 29.26
N ALA A 454 50.30 -9.89 29.16
CA ALA A 454 49.69 -9.12 30.26
C ALA A 454 48.16 -9.30 30.33
N PHE A 455 47.55 -9.77 29.23
CA PHE A 455 46.10 -9.88 29.09
C PHE A 455 45.51 -11.10 29.82
N GLU A 456 46.26 -12.20 29.90
CA GLU A 456 45.88 -13.42 30.62
C GLU A 456 45.93 -13.27 32.15
N LEU A 457 46.65 -12.28 32.68
CA LEU A 457 46.87 -12.13 34.13
C LEU A 457 45.92 -11.16 34.84
N PHE A 458 45.11 -10.39 34.12
CA PHE A 458 44.33 -9.28 34.72
C PHE A 458 42.81 -9.33 34.51
N TYR A 459 42.29 -10.19 33.64
CA TYR A 459 40.85 -10.15 33.27
C TYR A 459 40.16 -11.52 33.13
N GLU A 460 40.74 -12.60 33.66
CA GLU A 460 39.95 -13.79 34.04
C GLU A 460 39.55 -13.69 35.53
N GLU A 461 38.49 -12.93 35.81
CA GLU A 461 37.55 -13.14 36.93
C GLU A 461 36.17 -12.56 36.59
#